data_AF-A0A397TBW6-F1
#
_entry.id   AF-A0A397TBW6-F1
#
_cell.length_a   1.000
_cell.length_b   1.000
_cell.length_c   1.000
_cell.angle_alpha   90.00
_cell.angle_beta   90.00
_cell.angle_gamma   90.00
#
_symmetry.space_group_name_H-M   'P 1'
#
loop_
_entity.id
_entity.type
_entity.pdbx_description
1 polymer ?
#
loop_
_entity_poly.entity_id
_entity_poly.type
_entity_poly.pdbx_seq_one_letter_code
_entity_poly.pdbx_strand_id
1 'polypeptide(L)'
;MQSAKSKQSLDLPNEKSEEGTRNKKSKYSIYQIVNMKIFFIKRKLNNKSSKSTQSTKSAKLTQLTSEVQTNKPSLEFVLTVTDFDKEQFNKAKSYIKLSKYSEALSILEPLSKQTIQIDYEVLYWMGHCHEYLQNYELADQYYKLCADYLFDDGYWETVYGKFLLEHSNLSKEERVEKGIKRLLSAANKKRYVTAMYILGKVYLNGLYDVEQDFHKGELYLKRAYNGGEKDRAWTLFEKKAKELVSNGQLSEVPLEHIWAKS
;
A
#
# COMPACT_ATOMS: atom_id res chain seq x y z
N MET A 1 -5.30 70.66 29.20
CA MET A 1 -4.58 71.59 28.28
C MET A 1 -3.29 70.89 27.87
N GLN A 2 -3.26 70.29 26.67
CA GLN A 2 -2.42 70.66 25.50
C GLN A 2 -0.91 70.73 25.84
N SER A 3 0.04 70.11 25.13
CA SER A 3 0.16 69.79 23.69
C SER A 3 1.25 68.70 23.54
N ALA A 4 1.06 67.63 22.75
CA ALA A 4 1.31 67.53 21.29
C ALA A 4 2.80 67.50 20.87
N LYS A 5 3.25 66.34 20.38
CA LYS A 5 4.22 66.08 19.29
C LYS A 5 4.08 64.58 18.96
N SER A 6 3.29 64.14 17.98
CA SER A 6 3.30 64.31 16.52
C SER A 6 4.06 63.21 15.78
N LYS A 7 3.27 62.41 15.04
CA LYS A 7 3.52 61.83 13.70
C LYS A 7 4.58 60.71 13.63
N GLN A 8 4.35 59.57 12.96
CA GLN A 8 3.62 59.39 11.71
C GLN A 8 3.23 57.91 11.53
N SER A 9 1.97 57.70 11.18
CA SER A 9 1.39 56.50 10.54
C SER A 9 1.64 56.53 9.02
N LEU A 10 0.98 55.61 8.30
CA LEU A 10 0.90 55.43 6.83
C LEU A 10 2.01 54.52 6.26
N ASP A 11 1.77 53.54 5.40
CA ASP A 11 0.54 53.04 4.78
C ASP A 11 0.86 51.70 4.09
N LEU A 12 -0.14 50.82 4.06
CA LEU A 12 -0.27 49.79 3.02
C LEU A 12 -0.61 50.48 1.69
N PRO A 13 -0.10 49.99 0.55
CA PRO A 13 -0.81 50.08 -0.71
C PRO A 13 -1.58 48.78 -0.96
N ASN A 14 -2.88 48.94 -1.13
CA ASN A 14 -3.80 47.95 -1.69
C ASN A 14 -3.82 48.07 -3.22
N GLU A 15 -4.04 46.92 -3.87
CA GLU A 15 -4.81 46.71 -5.10
C GLU A 15 -4.30 47.14 -6.50
N LYS A 16 -4.03 46.11 -7.35
CA LYS A 16 -4.65 45.77 -8.67
C LYS A 16 -3.59 45.11 -9.56
N SER A 17 -3.67 43.81 -9.92
CA SER A 17 -4.64 43.06 -10.74
C SER A 17 -3.97 42.65 -12.05
N GLU A 18 -3.79 41.34 -12.27
CA GLU A 18 -3.67 40.63 -13.56
C GLU A 18 -3.55 39.13 -13.18
N GLU A 19 -4.66 38.41 -13.01
CA GLU A 19 -5.41 37.68 -14.04
C GLU A 19 -4.58 36.60 -14.77
N GLY A 20 -4.95 35.33 -14.60
CA GLY A 20 -4.59 34.28 -15.55
C GLY A 20 -3.99 32.99 -14.98
N THR A 21 -4.79 32.14 -14.35
CA THR A 21 -5.10 30.80 -14.90
C THR A 21 -6.15 30.11 -14.03
N ARG A 22 -7.37 30.09 -14.57
CA ARG A 22 -8.48 29.26 -14.09
C ARG A 22 -8.03 27.80 -14.08
N ASN A 23 -7.78 27.25 -12.89
CA ASN A 23 -7.68 25.82 -12.72
C ASN A 23 -9.05 25.22 -13.07
N LYS A 24 -9.17 24.65 -14.27
CA LYS A 24 -10.39 23.98 -14.73
C LYS A 24 -10.66 22.82 -13.77
N LYS A 25 -11.67 23.00 -12.92
CA LYS A 25 -12.24 21.94 -12.08
C LYS A 25 -12.53 20.74 -12.98
N SER A 26 -11.75 19.68 -12.84
CA SER A 26 -12.11 18.35 -13.35
C SER A 26 -13.48 18.02 -12.79
N LYS A 27 -14.47 17.84 -13.67
CA LYS A 27 -15.88 17.60 -13.31
C LYS A 27 -16.14 16.21 -12.71
N TYR A 28 -15.10 15.44 -12.41
CA TYR A 28 -15.21 14.15 -11.73
C TYR A 28 -14.34 14.15 -10.48
N SER A 29 -14.97 14.08 -9.32
CA SER A 29 -14.29 13.75 -8.07
C SER A 29 -13.66 12.36 -8.22
N ILE A 30 -12.42 12.18 -7.77
CA ILE A 30 -11.68 10.90 -7.80
C ILE A 30 -12.52 9.76 -7.18
N TYR A 31 -13.40 10.10 -6.23
CA TYR A 31 -14.44 9.21 -5.68
C TYR A 31 -15.33 8.55 -6.74
N GLN A 32 -15.66 9.25 -7.83
CA GLN A 32 -16.53 8.72 -8.89
C GLN A 32 -15.78 7.74 -9.82
N ILE A 33 -14.48 7.91 -10.01
CA ILE A 33 -13.66 7.04 -10.88
C ILE A 33 -13.36 5.71 -10.17
N VAL A 34 -13.03 5.77 -8.87
CA VAL A 34 -12.78 4.57 -8.05
C VAL A 34 -14.07 3.76 -7.85
N ASN A 35 -15.20 4.43 -7.56
CA ASN A 35 -16.48 3.74 -7.42
C ASN A 35 -17.02 3.16 -8.74
N MET A 36 -16.78 3.81 -9.88
CA MET A 36 -17.15 3.23 -11.19
C MET A 36 -16.40 1.92 -11.44
N LYS A 37 -15.09 1.84 -11.15
CA LYS A 37 -14.32 0.62 -11.39
C LYS A 37 -14.71 -0.54 -10.45
N ILE A 38 -15.05 -0.24 -9.18
CA ILE A 38 -15.58 -1.24 -8.22
C ILE A 38 -16.96 -1.78 -8.66
N PHE A 39 -17.83 -0.91 -9.20
CA PHE A 39 -19.15 -1.30 -9.71
C PHE A 39 -19.07 -2.29 -10.89
N PHE A 40 -18.11 -2.08 -11.82
CA PHE A 40 -17.92 -2.99 -12.95
C PHE A 40 -17.39 -4.37 -12.54
N ILE A 41 -16.58 -4.47 -11.48
CA ILE A 41 -16.08 -5.74 -10.95
C ILE A 41 -17.22 -6.57 -10.32
N LYS A 42 -18.11 -5.95 -9.52
CA LYS A 42 -19.29 -6.64 -8.97
C LYS A 42 -20.24 -7.15 -10.06
N ARG A 43 -20.45 -6.38 -11.13
CA ARG A 43 -21.34 -6.76 -12.24
C ARG A 43 -20.79 -7.94 -13.06
N LYS A 44 -19.47 -8.05 -13.21
CA LYS A 44 -18.82 -9.14 -13.96
C LYS A 44 -18.79 -10.47 -13.19
N LEU A 45 -18.77 -10.41 -11.85
CA LEU A 45 -18.84 -11.59 -10.98
C LEU A 45 -20.27 -12.18 -10.90
N ASN A 46 -21.31 -11.34 -10.82
CA ASN A 46 -22.71 -11.80 -10.86
C ASN A 46 -23.13 -12.42 -12.21
N ASN A 47 -22.47 -12.05 -13.32
CA ASN A 47 -22.71 -12.67 -14.63
C ASN A 47 -21.97 -13.99 -14.84
N LYS A 48 -21.02 -14.36 -13.95
CA LYS A 48 -20.34 -15.66 -14.01
C LYS A 48 -21.04 -16.74 -13.17
N SER A 49 -21.92 -16.39 -12.24
CA SER A 49 -22.67 -17.35 -11.42
C SER A 49 -23.99 -17.84 -12.05
N SER A 50 -24.32 -17.42 -13.27
CA SER A 50 -25.58 -17.77 -13.96
C SER A 50 -25.41 -18.69 -15.18
N LYS A 51 -24.26 -19.38 -15.31
CA LYS A 51 -24.05 -20.41 -16.35
C LYS A 51 -23.54 -21.73 -15.76
N SER A 52 -24.43 -22.47 -15.10
CA SER A 52 -24.30 -23.92 -14.95
C SER A 52 -25.65 -24.56 -14.65
N THR A 53 -26.54 -24.64 -15.65
CA THR A 53 -27.53 -25.72 -15.75
C THR A 53 -28.16 -25.69 -17.14
N GLN A 54 -27.85 -26.69 -17.97
CA GLN A 54 -28.82 -27.27 -18.89
C GLN A 54 -28.25 -28.55 -19.50
N SER A 55 -28.87 -29.68 -19.14
CA SER A 55 -28.88 -30.87 -19.96
C SER A 55 -30.17 -30.91 -20.79
N THR A 56 -30.04 -31.46 -21.99
CA THR A 56 -31.06 -32.15 -22.81
C THR A 56 -32.24 -31.33 -23.36
N LYS A 57 -32.25 -31.10 -24.69
CA LYS A 57 -33.00 -31.91 -25.69
C LYS A 57 -32.88 -31.31 -27.09
N SER A 58 -32.95 -32.19 -28.10
CA SER A 58 -32.83 -31.91 -29.53
C SER A 58 -34.06 -31.26 -30.14
N ALA A 59 -33.89 -30.46 -31.20
CA ALA A 59 -34.75 -30.48 -32.38
C ALA A 59 -34.08 -29.77 -33.58
N LYS A 60 -34.28 -30.39 -34.74
CA LYS A 60 -33.88 -30.05 -36.12
C LYS A 60 -34.50 -28.73 -36.59
N LEU A 61 -33.76 -27.90 -37.36
CA LEU A 61 -34.28 -27.27 -38.58
C LEU A 61 -33.15 -26.77 -39.51
N THR A 62 -33.51 -26.71 -40.78
CA THR A 62 -32.76 -26.84 -42.02
C THR A 62 -32.05 -25.55 -42.49
N GLN A 63 -31.11 -25.76 -43.43
CA GLN A 63 -30.29 -24.80 -44.18
C GLN A 63 -30.98 -23.52 -44.67
N LEU A 64 -30.23 -22.41 -44.64
CA LEU A 64 -30.22 -21.42 -45.71
C LEU A 64 -28.87 -20.67 -45.75
N THR A 65 -28.28 -20.69 -46.94
CA THR A 65 -27.02 -20.08 -47.36
C THR A 65 -27.11 -18.56 -47.44
N SER A 66 -26.05 -17.85 -47.03
CA SER A 66 -25.43 -16.78 -47.85
C SER A 66 -24.19 -16.19 -47.17
N GLU A 67 -23.12 -16.20 -47.95
CA GLU A 67 -22.10 -15.15 -48.12
C GLU A 67 -21.19 -14.73 -46.95
N VAL A 68 -19.95 -15.18 -47.15
CA VAL A 68 -18.69 -14.61 -46.70
C VAL A 68 -18.66 -13.08 -46.88
N GLN A 69 -18.50 -12.35 -45.77
CA GLN A 69 -17.63 -11.19 -45.73
C GLN A 69 -16.67 -11.34 -44.54
N THR A 70 -15.48 -11.81 -44.87
CA THR A 70 -14.28 -11.74 -44.05
C THR A 70 -13.94 -10.30 -43.75
N ASN A 71 -14.38 -9.79 -42.61
CA ASN A 71 -13.70 -8.72 -41.90
C ASN A 71 -13.46 -9.18 -40.47
N LYS A 72 -12.51 -10.11 -40.36
CA LYS A 72 -11.88 -10.48 -39.10
C LYS A 72 -10.94 -9.31 -38.78
N PRO A 73 -11.22 -8.43 -37.79
CA PRO A 73 -10.21 -7.50 -37.35
C PRO A 73 -9.00 -8.35 -36.93
N SER A 74 -7.84 -8.07 -37.50
CA SER A 74 -6.62 -8.81 -37.22
C SER A 74 -6.46 -8.91 -35.71
N LEU A 75 -6.33 -10.14 -35.26
CA LEU A 75 -6.12 -10.53 -33.88
C LEU A 75 -4.68 -10.17 -33.43
N GLU A 76 -4.18 -9.01 -33.86
CA GLU A 76 -2.84 -8.48 -33.60
C GLU A 76 -2.87 -7.27 -32.65
N PHE A 77 -4.05 -6.77 -32.28
CA PHE A 77 -4.16 -5.64 -31.34
C PHE A 77 -4.37 -6.06 -29.88
N VAL A 78 -4.10 -7.32 -29.57
CA VAL A 78 -4.27 -7.89 -28.22
C VAL A 78 -3.03 -8.70 -27.89
N LEU A 79 -1.91 -8.02 -27.63
CA LEU A 79 -0.76 -8.47 -26.83
C LEU A 79 0.40 -7.49 -27.01
N THR A 80 0.40 -6.36 -26.31
CA THR A 80 1.62 -5.73 -25.78
C THR A 80 1.21 -4.79 -24.66
N VAL A 81 1.26 -5.26 -23.41
CA VAL A 81 1.78 -4.37 -22.36
C VAL A 81 3.23 -4.16 -22.78
N THR A 82 3.52 -2.97 -23.29
CA THR A 82 4.63 -2.73 -24.21
C THR A 82 5.97 -2.82 -23.48
N ASP A 83 7.05 -3.19 -24.15
CA ASP A 83 8.40 -3.06 -23.59
C ASP A 83 8.70 -1.63 -23.15
N PHE A 84 8.01 -0.66 -23.78
CA PHE A 84 7.99 0.74 -23.38
C PHE A 84 7.42 0.96 -21.96
N ASP A 85 6.30 0.34 -21.58
CA ASP A 85 5.74 0.49 -20.22
C ASP A 85 6.71 -0.04 -19.16
N LYS A 86 7.39 -1.16 -19.45
CA LYS A 86 8.45 -1.71 -18.58
C LYS A 86 9.65 -0.78 -18.50
N GLU A 87 10.07 -0.18 -19.60
CA GLU A 87 11.16 0.80 -19.63
C GLU A 87 10.82 2.04 -18.80
N GLN A 88 9.61 2.60 -18.97
CA GLN A 88 9.14 3.74 -18.19
C GLN A 88 9.06 3.38 -16.69
N PHE A 89 8.57 2.20 -16.35
CA PHE A 89 8.53 1.75 -14.97
C PHE A 89 9.94 1.58 -14.37
N ASN A 90 10.90 1.04 -15.12
CA ASN A 90 12.30 0.96 -14.70
C ASN A 90 12.93 2.36 -14.53
N LYS A 91 12.60 3.31 -15.40
CA LYS A 91 13.00 4.72 -15.27
C LYS A 91 12.42 5.35 -14.01
N ALA A 92 11.14 5.13 -13.70
CA ALA A 92 10.53 5.60 -12.46
C ALA A 92 11.25 5.03 -11.23
N LYS A 93 11.53 3.72 -11.20
CA LYS A 93 12.33 3.10 -10.12
C LYS A 93 13.72 3.69 -9.99
N SER A 94 14.36 4.11 -11.08
CA SER A 94 15.65 4.80 -11.04
C SER A 94 15.55 6.16 -10.35
N TYR A 95 14.48 6.93 -10.60
CA TYR A 95 14.23 8.19 -9.90
C TYR A 95 13.95 7.99 -8.42
N ILE A 96 13.19 6.94 -8.05
CA ILE A 96 12.94 6.60 -6.65
C ILE A 96 14.24 6.30 -5.90
N LYS A 97 15.15 5.55 -6.51
CA LYS A 97 16.50 5.28 -5.94
C LYS A 97 17.33 6.55 -5.74
N LEU A 98 17.04 7.61 -6.50
CA LEU A 98 17.67 8.92 -6.39
C LEU A 98 16.85 9.91 -5.52
N SER A 99 15.81 9.41 -4.82
CA SER A 99 14.87 10.23 -4.02
C SER A 99 14.13 11.32 -4.81
N LYS A 100 14.01 11.15 -6.14
CA LYS A 100 13.27 12.03 -7.05
C LYS A 100 11.82 11.58 -7.19
N TYR A 101 11.06 11.70 -6.09
CA TYR A 101 9.71 11.12 -5.98
C TYR A 101 8.68 11.81 -6.87
N SER A 102 8.76 13.13 -7.04
CA SER A 102 7.85 13.88 -7.92
C SER A 102 8.04 13.50 -9.40
N GLU A 103 9.30 13.33 -9.82
CA GLU A 103 9.65 12.88 -11.16
C GLU A 103 9.24 11.43 -11.40
N ALA A 104 9.39 10.56 -10.39
CA ALA A 104 8.87 9.20 -10.45
C ALA A 104 7.33 9.18 -10.63
N LEU A 105 6.60 10.00 -9.86
CA LEU A 105 5.14 10.12 -10.00
C LEU A 105 4.70 10.62 -11.37
N SER A 106 5.46 11.55 -11.97
CA SER A 106 5.19 12.06 -13.32
C SER A 106 5.16 10.95 -14.39
N ILE A 107 5.85 9.83 -14.13
CA ILE A 107 5.87 8.64 -14.97
C ILE A 107 4.81 7.61 -14.52
N LEU A 108 4.72 7.35 -13.22
CA LEU A 108 3.82 6.32 -12.67
C LEU A 108 2.34 6.66 -12.84
N GLU A 109 1.96 7.94 -12.73
CA GLU A 109 0.56 8.35 -12.83
C GLU A 109 -0.06 8.04 -14.21
N PRO A 110 0.56 8.41 -15.35
CA PRO A 110 0.10 7.98 -16.67
C PRO A 110 0.07 6.46 -16.82
N LEU A 111 1.11 5.75 -16.38
CA LEU A 111 1.20 4.29 -16.48
C LEU A 111 0.02 3.62 -15.77
N SER A 112 -0.34 4.07 -14.56
CA SER A 112 -1.48 3.54 -13.79
C SER A 112 -2.84 3.68 -14.49
N LYS A 113 -2.96 4.61 -15.45
CA LYS A 113 -4.19 4.89 -16.21
C LYS A 113 -4.26 4.12 -17.53
N GLN A 114 -3.10 3.76 -18.09
CA GLN A 114 -2.98 3.10 -19.39
C GLN A 114 -3.18 1.58 -19.30
N THR A 115 -2.89 0.97 -18.16
CA THR A 115 -3.03 -0.48 -18.01
C THR A 115 -4.48 -0.91 -17.87
N ILE A 116 -4.89 -1.92 -18.65
CA ILE A 116 -6.22 -2.54 -18.58
C ILE A 116 -6.37 -3.32 -17.27
N GLN A 117 -5.26 -3.82 -16.73
CA GLN A 117 -5.17 -4.53 -15.45
C GLN A 117 -4.45 -3.65 -14.41
N ILE A 118 -4.92 -3.69 -13.17
CA ILE A 118 -4.25 -2.99 -12.06
C ILE A 118 -2.87 -3.62 -11.86
N ASP A 119 -1.82 -2.85 -12.12
CA ASP A 119 -0.45 -3.22 -11.79
C ASP A 119 -0.16 -2.80 -10.34
N TYR A 120 -0.12 -3.78 -9.45
CA TYR A 120 0.09 -3.55 -8.02
C TYR A 120 1.50 -3.07 -7.70
N GLU A 121 2.50 -3.36 -8.55
CA GLU A 121 3.82 -2.78 -8.36
C GLU A 121 3.81 -1.28 -8.64
N VAL A 122 3.12 -0.85 -9.70
CA VAL A 122 2.93 0.59 -9.99
C VAL A 122 2.20 1.26 -8.83
N LEU A 123 1.10 0.69 -8.34
CA LEU A 123 0.37 1.24 -7.19
C LEU A 123 1.24 1.32 -5.93
N TYR A 124 2.04 0.29 -5.63
CA TYR A 124 2.96 0.31 -4.51
C TYR A 124 3.95 1.47 -4.62
N TRP A 125 4.61 1.63 -5.77
CA TRP A 125 5.58 2.70 -5.95
C TRP A 125 4.95 4.09 -5.95
N MET A 126 3.70 4.24 -6.38
CA MET A 126 2.94 5.47 -6.20
C MET A 126 2.71 5.76 -4.71
N GLY A 127 2.26 4.77 -3.94
CA GLY A 127 2.11 4.87 -2.49
C GLY A 127 3.41 5.27 -1.80
N HIS A 128 4.52 4.64 -2.19
CA HIS A 128 5.86 4.94 -1.70
C HIS A 128 6.29 6.38 -2.01
N CYS A 129 6.10 6.85 -3.23
CA CYS A 129 6.42 8.23 -3.57
C CYS A 129 5.58 9.22 -2.77
N HIS A 130 4.28 8.97 -2.61
CA HIS A 130 3.42 9.83 -1.81
C HIS A 130 3.79 9.83 -0.32
N GLU A 131 4.19 8.68 0.24
CA GLU A 131 4.69 8.59 1.62
C GLU A 131 5.91 9.48 1.84
N TYR A 132 6.92 9.41 0.95
CA TYR A 132 8.12 10.24 1.06
C TYR A 132 7.90 11.72 0.76
N LEU A 133 6.85 12.04 0.00
CA LEU A 133 6.36 13.41 -0.20
C LEU A 133 5.40 13.87 0.91
N GLN A 134 5.20 13.08 1.95
CA GLN A 134 4.31 13.35 3.09
C GLN A 134 2.82 13.53 2.70
N ASN A 135 2.44 13.03 1.53
CA ASN A 135 1.06 12.96 1.07
C ASN A 135 0.38 11.69 1.60
N TYR A 136 0.28 11.58 2.92
CA TYR A 136 -0.13 10.34 3.59
C TYR A 136 -1.54 9.88 3.25
N GLU A 137 -2.46 10.78 2.89
CA GLU A 137 -3.80 10.39 2.44
C GLU A 137 -3.77 9.57 1.16
N LEU A 138 -2.95 9.98 0.18
CA LEU A 138 -2.80 9.22 -1.07
C LEU A 138 -1.99 7.95 -0.85
N ALA A 139 -0.95 8.00 -0.02
CA ALA A 139 -0.18 6.81 0.34
C ALA A 139 -1.07 5.73 0.99
N ASP A 140 -1.96 6.11 1.91
CA ASP A 140 -2.94 5.22 2.54
C ASP A 140 -3.81 4.52 1.50
N GLN A 141 -4.36 5.28 0.54
CA GLN A 141 -5.21 4.74 -0.52
C GLN A 141 -4.46 3.70 -1.37
N TYR A 142 -3.24 4.02 -1.81
CA TYR A 142 -2.46 3.13 -2.67
C TYR A 142 -2.02 1.86 -1.94
N TYR A 143 -1.53 1.97 -0.71
CA TYR A 143 -1.12 0.80 0.07
C TYR A 143 -2.30 -0.09 0.45
N LYS A 144 -3.45 0.51 0.79
CA LYS A 144 -4.68 -0.24 1.04
C LYS A 144 -5.11 -1.04 -0.20
N LEU A 145 -5.09 -0.43 -1.38
CA LEU A 145 -5.41 -1.12 -2.63
C LEU A 145 -4.48 -2.31 -2.90
N CYS A 146 -3.20 -2.19 -2.57
CA CYS A 146 -2.24 -3.30 -2.67
C CYS A 146 -2.54 -4.40 -1.66
N ALA A 147 -2.78 -4.05 -0.39
CA ALA A 147 -3.06 -5.00 0.68
C ALA A 147 -4.39 -5.74 0.53
N ASP A 148 -5.39 -5.12 -0.13
CA ASP A 148 -6.68 -5.73 -0.41
C ASP A 148 -6.65 -6.60 -1.69
N TYR A 149 -5.48 -6.77 -2.32
CA TYR A 149 -5.28 -7.70 -3.42
C TYR A 149 -5.45 -9.15 -2.96
N LEU A 150 -6.28 -9.91 -3.67
CA LEU A 150 -6.64 -11.28 -3.31
C LEU A 150 -5.44 -12.23 -3.23
N PHE A 151 -4.42 -12.01 -4.06
CA PHE A 151 -3.25 -12.88 -4.15
C PHE A 151 -2.03 -12.31 -3.42
N ASP A 152 -2.22 -11.36 -2.50
CA ASP A 152 -1.15 -10.91 -1.62
C ASP A 152 -0.70 -12.05 -0.69
N ASP A 153 0.58 -12.40 -0.76
CA ASP A 153 1.27 -13.39 0.08
C ASP A 153 1.64 -12.83 1.47
N GLY A 154 1.28 -11.56 1.72
CA GLY A 154 1.43 -10.88 3.00
C GLY A 154 2.42 -9.74 2.92
N TYR A 155 3.16 -9.60 1.81
CA TYR A 155 4.06 -8.49 1.59
C TYR A 155 3.32 -7.14 1.63
N TRP A 156 2.26 -6.97 0.84
CA TRP A 156 1.54 -5.70 0.77
C TRP A 156 0.77 -5.39 2.03
N GLU A 157 0.20 -6.42 2.65
CA GLU A 157 -0.43 -6.28 3.95
C GLU A 157 0.56 -5.86 5.05
N THR A 158 1.82 -6.33 4.98
CA THR A 158 2.88 -5.92 5.89
C THR A 158 3.32 -4.47 5.65
N VAL A 159 3.51 -4.09 4.40
CA VAL A 159 3.83 -2.70 4.00
C VAL A 159 2.75 -1.75 4.52
N TYR A 160 1.47 -2.08 4.27
CA TYR A 160 0.37 -1.23 4.70
C TYR A 160 0.25 -1.18 6.23
N GLY A 161 0.41 -2.33 6.91
CA GLY A 161 0.43 -2.38 8.37
C GLY A 161 1.52 -1.48 8.98
N LYS A 162 2.73 -1.48 8.41
CA LYS A 162 3.83 -0.59 8.82
C LYS A 162 3.51 0.88 8.58
N PHE A 163 3.01 1.20 7.38
CA PHE A 163 2.59 2.57 7.04
C PHE A 163 1.54 3.11 8.02
N LEU A 164 0.54 2.30 8.39
CA LEU A 164 -0.48 2.68 9.36
C LEU A 164 0.13 3.05 10.71
N LEU A 165 1.07 2.25 11.21
CA LEU A 165 1.73 2.52 12.50
C LEU A 165 2.60 3.77 12.49
N GLU A 166 3.25 4.08 11.36
CA GLU A 166 4.31 5.08 11.29
C GLU A 166 3.83 6.45 10.79
N HIS A 167 3.00 6.47 9.74
CA HIS A 167 2.80 7.67 8.91
C HIS A 167 1.34 8.03 8.65
N SER A 168 0.39 7.15 8.97
CA SER A 168 -1.03 7.42 8.69
C SER A 168 -1.56 8.63 9.47
N ASN A 169 -2.48 9.38 8.85
CA ASN A 169 -3.19 10.52 9.43
C ASN A 169 -4.34 10.12 10.38
N LEU A 170 -4.55 8.82 10.62
CA LEU A 170 -5.56 8.33 11.54
C LEU A 170 -5.23 8.73 12.99
N SER A 171 -6.23 8.64 13.88
CA SER A 171 -5.96 8.83 15.30
C SER A 171 -4.95 7.80 15.81
N LYS A 172 -4.29 8.12 16.92
CA LYS A 172 -3.26 7.26 17.50
C LYS A 172 -3.80 5.86 17.83
N GLU A 173 -5.03 5.76 18.34
CA GLU A 173 -5.66 4.49 18.69
C GLU A 173 -6.02 3.71 17.42
N GLU A 174 -6.63 4.38 16.44
CA GLU A 174 -7.13 3.76 15.21
C GLU A 174 -5.98 3.25 14.33
N ARG A 175 -4.89 4.02 14.22
CA ARG A 175 -3.71 3.64 13.45
C ARG A 175 -3.03 2.41 14.05
N VAL A 176 -2.96 2.31 15.38
CA VAL A 176 -2.38 1.18 16.11
C VAL A 176 -3.24 -0.06 15.93
N GLU A 177 -4.54 0.05 16.16
CA GLU A 177 -5.47 -1.07 15.99
C GLU A 177 -5.40 -1.65 14.57
N LYS A 178 -5.51 -0.78 13.56
CA LYS A 178 -5.50 -1.21 12.15
C LYS A 178 -4.13 -1.73 11.72
N GLY A 179 -3.05 -1.06 12.12
CA GLY A 179 -1.69 -1.45 11.77
C GLY A 179 -1.34 -2.83 12.33
N ILE A 180 -1.59 -3.06 13.62
CA ILE A 180 -1.39 -4.37 14.27
C ILE A 180 -2.28 -5.44 13.64
N LYS A 181 -3.55 -5.14 13.35
CA LYS A 181 -4.46 -6.09 12.71
C LYS A 181 -3.96 -6.56 11.34
N ARG A 182 -3.44 -5.65 10.51
CA ARG A 182 -2.83 -5.99 9.22
C ARG A 182 -1.59 -6.86 9.40
N LEU A 183 -0.67 -6.47 10.29
CA LEU A 183 0.52 -7.26 10.58
C LEU A 183 0.19 -8.67 11.12
N LEU A 184 -0.81 -8.79 11.99
CA LEU A 184 -1.29 -10.09 12.49
C LEU A 184 -1.87 -10.96 11.38
N SER A 185 -2.61 -10.38 10.43
CA SER A 185 -3.12 -11.10 9.26
C SER A 185 -1.98 -11.62 8.39
N ALA A 186 -0.99 -10.78 8.05
CA ALA A 186 0.19 -11.18 7.29
C ALA A 186 1.01 -12.26 8.02
N ALA A 187 1.26 -12.10 9.32
CA ALA A 187 2.06 -13.04 10.11
C ALA A 187 1.36 -14.38 10.35
N ASN A 188 0.05 -14.38 10.66
CA ASN A 188 -0.64 -15.59 11.10
C ASN A 188 -1.34 -16.35 9.96
N LYS A 189 -1.97 -15.63 9.04
CA LYS A 189 -2.71 -16.27 7.94
C LYS A 189 -1.79 -16.57 6.75
N LYS A 190 -0.96 -15.59 6.39
CA LYS A 190 -0.10 -15.68 5.21
C LYS A 190 1.32 -16.14 5.53
N ARG A 191 1.65 -16.25 6.83
CA ARG A 191 2.96 -16.69 7.34
C ARG A 191 4.13 -15.83 6.86
N TYR A 192 3.87 -14.54 6.64
CA TYR A 192 4.89 -13.61 6.17
C TYR A 192 5.91 -13.30 7.28
N VAL A 193 7.16 -13.67 7.04
CA VAL A 193 8.22 -13.69 8.06
C VAL A 193 8.56 -12.28 8.55
N THR A 194 8.62 -11.30 7.65
CA THR A 194 8.87 -9.90 8.01
C THR A 194 7.76 -9.33 8.91
N ALA A 195 6.50 -9.76 8.72
CA ALA A 195 5.40 -9.34 9.59
C ALA A 195 5.59 -9.88 11.02
N MET A 196 6.05 -11.12 11.16
CA MET A 196 6.39 -11.71 12.45
C MET A 196 7.53 -10.93 13.11
N TYR A 197 8.58 -10.59 12.36
CA TYR A 197 9.68 -9.79 12.88
C TYR A 197 9.21 -8.41 13.37
N ILE A 198 8.37 -7.70 12.59
CA ILE A 198 7.83 -6.39 12.98
C ILE A 198 6.96 -6.51 14.24
N LEU A 199 6.05 -7.48 14.31
CA LEU A 199 5.23 -7.72 15.51
C LEU A 199 6.10 -8.02 16.73
N GLY A 200 7.13 -8.85 16.55
CA GLY A 200 8.12 -9.14 17.58
C GLY A 200 8.77 -7.86 18.10
N LYS A 201 9.27 -7.01 17.20
CA LYS A 201 9.86 -5.70 17.55
C LYS A 201 8.89 -4.79 18.29
N VAL A 202 7.62 -4.75 17.85
CA VAL A 202 6.60 -3.88 18.45
C VAL A 202 6.27 -4.32 19.88
N TYR A 203 5.92 -5.58 20.09
CA TYR A 203 5.55 -6.08 21.42
C TYR A 203 6.75 -6.11 22.37
N LEU A 204 7.93 -6.50 21.88
CA LEU A 204 9.13 -6.60 22.72
C LEU A 204 9.56 -5.25 23.31
N ASN A 205 9.32 -4.15 22.60
CA ASN A 205 9.77 -2.81 22.99
C ASN A 205 8.63 -1.84 23.34
N GLY A 206 7.37 -2.26 23.23
CA GLY A 206 6.22 -1.38 23.43
C GLY A 206 6.16 -0.20 22.45
N LEU A 207 6.40 -0.46 21.15
CA LEU A 207 6.44 0.60 20.14
C LEU A 207 5.04 1.05 19.72
N TYR A 208 4.95 2.29 19.23
CA TYR A 208 3.69 2.89 18.73
C TYR A 208 2.56 2.85 19.77
N ASP A 209 2.90 3.02 21.05
CA ASP A 209 1.93 3.01 22.16
C ASP A 209 1.23 1.66 22.38
N VAL A 210 1.82 0.60 21.85
CA VAL A 210 1.46 -0.76 22.22
C VAL A 210 2.12 -1.09 23.55
N GLU A 211 1.39 -1.71 24.47
CA GLU A 211 1.97 -2.17 25.74
C GLU A 211 3.10 -3.17 25.48
N GLN A 212 4.21 -2.99 26.21
CA GLN A 212 5.34 -3.91 26.12
C GLN A 212 4.91 -5.29 26.64
N ASP A 213 5.06 -6.30 25.81
CA ASP A 213 4.79 -7.70 26.13
C ASP A 213 5.99 -8.53 25.67
N PHE A 214 6.88 -8.81 26.63
CA PHE A 214 8.12 -9.53 26.36
C PHE A 214 7.86 -10.93 25.78
N HIS A 215 6.93 -11.68 26.36
CA HIS A 215 6.63 -13.05 25.94
C HIS A 215 6.02 -13.09 24.53
N LYS A 216 5.10 -12.16 24.23
CA LYS A 216 4.51 -12.07 22.89
C LYS A 216 5.51 -11.57 21.87
N GLY A 217 6.36 -10.61 22.23
CA GLY A 217 7.47 -10.15 21.40
C GLY A 217 8.43 -11.29 21.06
N GLU A 218 8.88 -12.02 22.08
CA GLU A 218 9.73 -13.21 21.95
C GLU A 218 9.09 -14.26 21.04
N LEU A 219 7.81 -14.60 21.25
CA LEU A 219 7.10 -15.58 20.42
C LEU A 219 7.14 -15.22 18.93
N TYR A 220 6.88 -13.97 18.58
CA TYR A 220 6.92 -13.54 17.18
C TYR A 220 8.34 -13.48 16.62
N LEU A 221 9.35 -13.11 17.42
CA LEU A 221 10.74 -13.17 16.99
C LEU A 221 11.23 -14.60 16.76
N LYS A 222 10.86 -15.56 17.61
CA LYS A 222 11.16 -16.99 17.37
C LYS A 222 10.54 -17.50 16.07
N ARG A 223 9.30 -17.08 15.78
CA ARG A 223 8.65 -17.42 14.50
C ARG A 223 9.37 -16.79 13.30
N ALA A 224 9.81 -15.54 13.43
CA ALA A 224 10.61 -14.88 12.39
C ALA A 224 11.97 -15.57 12.17
N TYR A 225 12.65 -15.94 13.27
CA TYR A 225 13.90 -16.69 13.26
C TYR A 225 13.75 -18.01 12.48
N ASN A 226 12.71 -18.79 12.82
CA ASN A 226 12.41 -20.05 12.14
C ASN A 226 11.94 -19.88 10.69
N GLY A 227 11.46 -18.70 10.32
CA GLY A 227 11.07 -18.34 8.96
C GLY A 227 12.22 -17.85 8.07
N GLY A 228 13.43 -17.65 8.62
CA GLY A 228 14.62 -17.24 7.86
C GLY A 228 15.24 -15.90 8.26
N GLU A 229 14.62 -15.12 9.15
CA GLU A 229 15.16 -13.85 9.68
C GLU A 229 16.02 -14.09 10.94
N LYS A 230 16.93 -15.07 10.89
CA LYS A 230 17.66 -15.58 12.07
C LYS A 230 18.45 -14.50 12.81
N ASP A 231 19.45 -13.93 12.15
CA ASP A 231 20.36 -12.96 12.75
C ASP A 231 19.61 -11.73 13.27
N ARG A 232 18.62 -11.24 12.50
CA ARG A 232 17.81 -10.08 12.86
C ARG A 232 16.93 -10.34 14.08
N ALA A 233 16.24 -11.47 14.11
CA ALA A 233 15.38 -11.83 15.23
C ALA A 233 16.19 -12.09 16.50
N TRP A 234 17.30 -12.84 16.39
CA TRP A 234 18.18 -13.13 17.51
C TRP A 234 18.82 -11.87 18.08
N THR A 235 19.44 -11.03 17.25
CA THR A 235 20.11 -9.80 17.71
C THR A 235 19.14 -8.88 18.47
N LEU A 236 17.90 -8.75 17.98
CA LEU A 236 16.88 -7.94 18.63
C LEU A 236 16.45 -8.52 19.98
N PHE A 237 16.22 -9.84 20.05
CA PHE A 237 15.89 -10.53 21.29
C PHE A 237 17.05 -10.43 22.30
N GLU A 238 18.26 -10.77 21.87
CA GLU A 238 19.46 -10.81 22.72
C GLU A 238 19.74 -9.44 23.34
N LYS A 239 19.61 -8.37 22.55
CA LYS A 239 19.72 -6.99 23.07
C LYS A 239 18.72 -6.75 24.20
N LYS A 240 17.44 -7.08 24.00
CA LYS A 240 16.42 -6.86 25.03
C LYS A 240 16.65 -7.75 26.25
N ALA A 241 17.02 -9.01 26.04
CA ALA A 241 17.31 -9.93 27.13
C ALA A 241 18.47 -9.42 28.00
N LYS A 242 19.54 -8.87 27.40
CA LYS A 242 20.64 -8.23 28.14
C LYS A 242 20.15 -7.08 29.02
N GLU A 243 19.27 -6.22 28.49
CA GLU A 243 18.65 -5.12 29.26
C GLU A 243 17.80 -5.64 30.44
N LEU A 244 17.05 -6.72 30.24
CA LEU A 244 16.23 -7.31 31.31
C LEU A 244 17.09 -7.97 32.39
N VAL A 245 18.21 -8.60 32.00
CA VAL A 245 19.19 -9.15 32.96
C VAL A 245 19.82 -8.04 33.78
N SER A 246 20.24 -6.94 33.15
CA SER A 246 20.83 -5.81 33.89
C SER A 246 19.87 -5.18 34.90
N ASN A 247 18.56 -5.30 34.65
CA ASN A 247 17.51 -4.75 35.50
C ASN A 247 16.93 -5.78 36.48
N GLY A 248 17.48 -7.01 36.53
CA GLY A 248 17.01 -8.08 37.41
C GLY A 248 15.64 -8.67 37.05
N GLN A 249 15.13 -8.41 35.84
CA GLN A 249 13.85 -8.92 35.33
C GLN A 249 14.00 -10.29 34.63
N LEU A 250 15.22 -10.66 34.27
CA LEU A 250 15.58 -11.96 33.70
C LEU A 250 16.85 -12.47 34.40
N SER A 251 16.95 -13.78 34.63
CA SER A 251 18.10 -14.38 35.32
C SER A 251 19.37 -14.38 34.47
N GLU A 252 19.23 -14.73 33.19
CA GLU A 252 20.33 -14.79 32.23
C GLU A 252 19.81 -14.65 30.79
N VAL A 253 20.71 -14.30 29.87
CA VAL A 253 20.40 -14.34 28.44
C VAL A 253 20.55 -15.79 27.98
N PRO A 254 19.51 -16.43 27.42
CA PRO A 254 19.63 -17.81 26.98
C PRO A 254 20.64 -17.93 25.83
N LEU A 255 21.19 -19.11 25.59
CA LEU A 255 21.99 -19.34 24.38
C LEU A 255 21.07 -19.39 23.15
N GLU A 256 21.52 -18.84 22.02
CA GLU A 256 20.73 -18.73 20.78
C GLU A 256 20.09 -20.05 20.35
N HIS A 257 20.87 -21.13 20.33
CA HIS A 257 20.40 -22.45 19.91
C HIS A 257 19.39 -23.07 20.89
N ILE A 258 19.37 -22.65 22.15
CA ILE A 258 18.39 -23.06 23.16
C ILE A 258 17.11 -22.25 22.96
N TRP A 259 17.25 -20.92 22.87
CA TRP A 259 16.14 -20.01 22.63
C TRP A 259 15.36 -20.37 21.36
N ALA A 260 16.06 -20.64 20.26
CA ALA A 260 15.44 -20.98 18.98
C ALA A 260 14.62 -22.30 18.99
N LYS A 261 14.92 -23.22 19.92
CA LYS A 261 14.27 -24.55 20.02
C LYS A 261 13.13 -24.60 21.03
N SER A 262 13.06 -23.62 21.93
CA SER A 262 12.03 -23.50 22.98
C SER A 262 10.75 -22.85 22.49
#